data_AF-A0A429FGL6-F1
#
_entry.id   AF-A0A429FGL6-F1
#
_cell.length_a   1.000
_cell.length_b   1.000
_cell.length_c   1.000
_cell.angle_alpha   90.00
_cell.angle_beta   90.00
_cell.angle_gamma   90.00
#
_symmetry.space_group_name_H-M   'P 1'
#
loop_
_entity.id
_entity.type
_entity.pdbx_description
1 polymer ?
#
loop_
_entity_poly.entity_id
_entity_poly.type
_entity_poly.pdbx_seq_one_letter_code
_entity_poly.pdbx_strand_id
1 'polypeptide(L)'
;MRAGTQLETALVVAAAPGGDAGAAIDIADQMVNRGLVTTGRGQLVASTLMELSQQQITTTGSTTDPYAKLAHRLVAIGACTQAELETAFMARVLVMGVDQGWLEAALYDRLEAAGGNDPSVPGAVRTNRTPVNAEPSVLA
;
A
#
# COMPACT_ATOMS: atom_id res chain seq x y z
N MET A 1 -24.45 7.61 -3.46
CA MET A 1 -23.30 6.69 -3.60
C MET A 1 -22.18 7.20 -2.71
N ARG A 2 -21.60 6.38 -1.83
CA ARG A 2 -20.43 6.77 -1.02
C ARG A 2 -19.20 6.84 -1.95
N ALA A 3 -18.30 7.81 -1.76
CA ALA A 3 -17.14 8.02 -2.63
C ALA A 3 -16.24 6.77 -2.74
N GLY A 4 -16.11 5.99 -1.66
CA GLY A 4 -15.39 4.70 -1.67
C GLY A 4 -15.95 3.71 -2.70
N THR A 5 -17.28 3.56 -2.77
CA THR A 5 -17.94 2.67 -3.75
C THR A 5 -17.71 3.13 -5.20
N GLN A 6 -17.57 4.43 -5.44
CA GLN A 6 -17.25 4.97 -6.77
C GLN A 6 -15.80 4.65 -7.15
N LEU A 7 -14.86 4.80 -6.22
CA LEU A 7 -13.46 4.44 -6.42
C LEU A 7 -13.31 2.95 -6.71
N GLU A 8 -13.95 2.09 -5.91
CA GLU A 8 -13.97 0.65 -6.11
C GLU A 8 -14.45 0.28 -7.52
N THR A 9 -15.60 0.83 -7.93
CA THR A 9 -16.18 0.56 -9.25
C THR A 9 -15.23 1.00 -10.37
N ALA A 10 -14.60 2.17 -10.23
CA ALA A 10 -13.65 2.67 -11.21
C ALA A 10 -12.41 1.78 -11.32
N LEU A 11 -11.91 1.24 -10.20
CA LEU A 11 -10.78 0.29 -10.18
C LEU A 11 -11.16 -1.05 -10.82
N VAL A 12 -12.37 -1.54 -10.60
CA VAL A 12 -12.89 -2.75 -11.28
C VAL A 12 -12.92 -2.56 -12.79
N VAL A 13 -13.41 -1.41 -13.26
CA VAL A 13 -13.42 -1.07 -14.70
C VAL A 13 -11.99 -0.94 -15.24
N ALA A 14 -11.12 -0.26 -14.51
CA ALA A 14 -9.70 -0.10 -14.88
C ALA A 14 -8.95 -1.43 -14.97
N ALA A 15 -9.40 -2.47 -14.25
CA ALA A 15 -8.78 -3.79 -14.26
C ALA A 15 -9.04 -4.58 -15.56
N ALA A 16 -10.09 -4.23 -16.30
CA ALA A 16 -10.40 -4.85 -17.58
C ALA A 16 -9.25 -4.70 -18.60
N PRO A 17 -9.15 -5.58 -19.62
CA PRO A 17 -8.18 -5.44 -20.69
C PRO A 17 -8.34 -4.08 -21.41
N GLY A 18 -7.28 -3.27 -21.41
CA GLY A 18 -7.32 -1.91 -21.98
C GLY A 18 -8.12 -0.90 -21.15
N GLY A 19 -8.53 -1.24 -19.93
CA GLY A 19 -9.26 -0.35 -19.03
C GLY A 19 -8.43 0.87 -18.64
N ASP A 20 -9.10 2.02 -18.60
CA ASP A 20 -8.51 3.29 -18.21
C ASP A 20 -8.56 3.46 -16.68
N ALA A 21 -7.44 3.87 -16.09
CA ALA A 21 -7.31 4.16 -14.67
C ALA A 21 -7.61 5.63 -14.32
N GLY A 22 -7.72 6.52 -15.32
CA GLY A 22 -7.93 7.96 -15.13
C GLY A 22 -9.11 8.29 -14.21
N ALA A 23 -10.26 7.64 -14.43
CA ALA A 23 -11.43 7.84 -13.58
C ALA A 23 -11.18 7.47 -12.10
N ALA A 24 -10.44 6.40 -11.82
CA ALA A 24 -10.11 6.01 -10.45
C ALA A 24 -9.16 7.02 -9.79
N ILE A 25 -8.18 7.53 -10.55
CA ILE A 25 -7.24 8.56 -10.11
C ILE A 25 -7.99 9.86 -9.77
N ASP A 26 -8.87 10.31 -10.65
CA ASP A 26 -9.65 11.55 -10.46
C ASP A 26 -10.55 11.46 -9.23
N ILE A 27 -11.20 10.31 -9.01
CA ILE A 27 -12.03 10.08 -7.82
C ILE A 27 -11.16 10.10 -6.55
N ALA A 28 -10.01 9.44 -6.57
CA ALA A 28 -9.09 9.42 -5.44
C ALA A 28 -8.57 10.83 -5.12
N ASP A 29 -8.17 11.61 -6.13
CA ASP A 29 -7.76 13.01 -5.96
C ASP A 29 -8.90 13.86 -5.39
N GLN A 30 -10.14 13.68 -5.85
CA GLN A 30 -11.29 14.38 -5.26
C GLN A 30 -11.53 14.01 -3.79
N MET A 31 -11.34 12.74 -3.41
CA MET A 31 -11.49 12.29 -2.03
C MET A 31 -10.44 12.94 -1.12
N VAL A 32 -9.18 12.98 -1.57
CA VAL A 32 -8.07 13.61 -0.84
C VAL A 32 -8.29 15.12 -0.73
N ASN A 33 -8.59 15.79 -1.85
CA ASN A 33 -8.77 17.25 -1.88
C ASN A 33 -9.97 17.73 -1.06
N ARG A 34 -10.98 16.88 -0.86
CA ARG A 34 -12.15 17.16 -0.01
C ARG A 34 -11.92 16.79 1.46
N GLY A 35 -10.75 16.27 1.82
CA GLY A 35 -10.44 15.83 3.17
C GLY A 35 -11.30 14.65 3.64
N LEU A 36 -11.80 13.83 2.71
CA LEU A 36 -12.60 12.64 3.05
C LEU A 36 -11.74 11.50 3.58
N VAL A 37 -10.43 11.57 3.32
CA VAL A 37 -9.40 10.65 3.80
C VAL A 37 -8.20 11.46 4.28
N THR A 38 -7.43 10.90 5.20
CA THR A 38 -6.19 11.50 5.73
C THR A 38 -4.94 11.02 4.99
N THR A 39 -5.06 10.01 4.13
CA THR A 39 -3.98 9.43 3.33
C THR A 39 -3.81 10.17 2.01
N GLY A 40 -2.63 10.01 1.39
CA GLY A 40 -2.38 10.51 0.04
C GLY A 40 -3.10 9.67 -1.04
N ARG A 41 -3.20 10.22 -2.26
CA ARG A 41 -3.85 9.54 -3.40
C ARG A 41 -3.28 8.14 -3.63
N GLY A 42 -1.96 8.01 -3.71
CA GLY A 42 -1.30 6.75 -4.03
C GLY A 42 -1.62 5.66 -3.02
N GLN A 43 -1.53 6.00 -1.74
CA GLN A 43 -1.90 5.11 -0.64
C GLN A 43 -3.38 4.73 -0.66
N LEU A 44 -4.30 5.67 -0.94
CA LEU A 44 -5.73 5.39 -1.07
C LEU A 44 -6.02 4.41 -2.22
N VAL A 45 -5.44 4.65 -3.39
CA VAL A 45 -5.60 3.78 -4.56
C VAL A 45 -5.04 2.38 -4.27
N ALA A 46 -3.86 2.31 -3.66
CA ALA A 46 -3.21 1.06 -3.32
C ALA A 46 -4.02 0.24 -2.30
N SER A 47 -4.52 0.87 -1.22
CA SER A 47 -5.31 0.18 -0.20
C SER A 47 -6.63 -0.33 -0.76
N THR A 48 -7.38 0.49 -1.50
CA THR A 48 -8.65 0.06 -2.11
C THR A 48 -8.44 -1.06 -3.13
N LEU A 49 -7.35 -1.04 -3.90
CA LEU A 49 -7.03 -2.12 -4.83
C LEU A 49 -6.74 -3.45 -4.08
N MET A 50 -6.05 -3.39 -2.95
CA MET A 50 -5.74 -4.58 -2.14
C MET A 50 -6.98 -5.14 -1.44
N GLU A 51 -7.90 -4.28 -0.99
CA GLU A 51 -9.21 -4.69 -0.47
C GLU A 51 -10.03 -5.42 -1.55
N LEU A 52 -10.10 -4.87 -2.77
CA LEU A 52 -10.78 -5.53 -3.90
C LEU A 52 -10.13 -6.86 -4.27
N SER A 53 -8.81 -6.92 -4.29
CA SER A 53 -8.06 -8.17 -4.52
C SER A 53 -8.40 -9.22 -3.47
N GLN A 54 -8.42 -8.83 -2.19
CA GLN A 54 -8.78 -9.72 -1.09
C GLN A 54 -10.20 -10.26 -1.24
N GLN A 55 -11.17 -9.39 -1.43
CA GLN A 55 -12.58 -9.77 -1.60
C GLN A 55 -12.74 -10.76 -2.75
N GLN A 56 -12.05 -10.53 -3.88
CA GLN A 56 -12.15 -11.39 -5.05
C GLN A 56 -11.49 -12.75 -4.82
N ILE A 57 -10.32 -12.79 -4.18
CA ILE A 57 -9.62 -14.04 -3.83
C ILE A 57 -10.47 -14.87 -2.87
N THR A 58 -10.98 -14.27 -1.79
CA THR A 58 -11.84 -14.96 -0.82
C THR A 58 -13.13 -15.47 -1.46
N THR A 59 -13.74 -14.68 -2.35
CA THR A 59 -15.00 -15.06 -3.01
C THR A 59 -14.83 -16.19 -4.03
N THR A 60 -13.72 -16.18 -4.78
CA THR A 60 -13.51 -17.14 -5.88
C THR A 60 -12.63 -18.32 -5.52
N GLY A 61 -11.90 -18.26 -4.41
CA GLY A 61 -10.83 -19.21 -4.08
C GLY A 61 -9.65 -19.16 -5.06
N SER A 62 -9.52 -18.10 -5.86
CA SER A 62 -8.45 -17.98 -6.85
C SER A 62 -7.08 -17.86 -6.17
N THR A 63 -6.09 -18.59 -6.69
CA THR A 63 -4.68 -18.43 -6.31
C THR A 63 -3.97 -17.30 -7.06
N THR A 64 -4.64 -16.72 -8.07
CA THR A 64 -4.11 -15.61 -8.87
C THR A 64 -4.83 -14.32 -8.52
N ASP A 65 -4.04 -13.26 -8.31
CA ASP A 65 -4.56 -11.92 -8.06
C ASP A 65 -5.06 -11.28 -9.38
N PRO A 66 -6.37 -10.99 -9.49
CA PRO A 66 -6.94 -10.45 -10.72
C PRO A 66 -6.53 -8.99 -10.97
N TYR A 67 -6.04 -8.29 -9.97
CA TYR A 67 -5.64 -6.89 -10.03
C TYR A 67 -4.13 -6.69 -10.17
N ALA A 68 -3.32 -7.76 -10.15
CA ALA A 68 -1.86 -7.65 -10.25
C ALA A 68 -1.38 -6.83 -11.47
N LYS A 69 -2.00 -7.06 -12.65
CA LYS A 69 -1.67 -6.29 -13.86
C LYS A 69 -2.04 -4.80 -13.72
N LEU A 70 -3.16 -4.49 -13.08
CA LEU A 70 -3.56 -3.10 -12.84
C LEU A 70 -2.60 -2.43 -11.85
N ALA A 71 -2.18 -3.12 -10.79
CA ALA A 71 -1.21 -2.62 -9.81
C ALA A 71 0.09 -2.15 -10.49
N HIS A 72 0.66 -2.98 -11.38
CA HIS A 72 1.84 -2.59 -12.15
C HIS A 72 1.61 -1.39 -13.06
N ARG A 73 0.44 -1.29 -13.71
CA ARG A 73 0.09 -0.13 -14.54
C ARG A 73 -0.02 1.15 -13.72
N LEU A 74 -0.63 1.09 -12.54
CA LEU A 74 -0.81 2.25 -11.66
C LEU A 74 0.54 2.81 -11.20
N VAL A 75 1.55 1.96 -10.96
CA VAL A 75 2.93 2.42 -10.71
C VAL A 75 3.54 3.06 -11.95
N ALA A 76 3.41 2.40 -13.12
CA ALA A 76 4.02 2.88 -14.36
C ALA A 76 3.50 4.28 -14.76
N ILE A 77 2.23 4.60 -14.45
CA ILE A 77 1.64 5.92 -14.73
C ILE A 77 1.76 6.91 -13.56
N GLY A 78 2.40 6.53 -12.45
CA GLY A 78 2.61 7.40 -11.28
C GLY A 78 1.34 7.68 -10.45
N ALA A 79 0.32 6.83 -10.56
CA ALA A 79 -0.88 6.93 -9.72
C ALA A 79 -0.58 6.61 -8.25
N CYS A 80 0.29 5.62 -8.04
CA CYS A 80 0.89 5.25 -6.75
C CYS A 80 2.36 4.86 -6.95
N THR A 81 3.12 4.84 -5.86
CA THR A 81 4.49 4.34 -5.82
C THR A 81 4.51 2.84 -5.54
N GLN A 82 5.63 2.19 -5.86
CA GLN A 82 5.84 0.79 -5.50
C GLN A 82 5.78 0.56 -3.99
N ALA A 83 6.36 1.46 -3.18
CA ALA A 83 6.34 1.36 -1.72
C ALA A 83 4.92 1.44 -1.14
N GLU A 84 4.04 2.26 -1.71
CA GLU A 84 2.63 2.34 -1.30
C GLU A 84 1.89 1.02 -1.60
N LEU A 85 2.14 0.40 -2.76
CA LEU A 85 1.57 -0.92 -3.08
C LEU A 85 2.10 -2.02 -2.19
N GLU A 86 3.40 -2.05 -1.92
CA GLU A 86 4.01 -3.05 -1.02
C GLU A 86 3.45 -2.92 0.40
N THR A 87 3.29 -1.69 0.88
CA THR A 87 2.68 -1.41 2.19
C THR A 87 1.23 -1.91 2.24
N ALA A 88 0.43 -1.58 1.23
CA ALA A 88 -0.97 -2.04 1.14
C ALA A 88 -1.07 -3.56 1.01
N PHE A 89 -0.17 -4.19 0.25
CA PHE A 89 -0.11 -5.64 0.10
C PHE A 89 0.23 -6.33 1.42
N MET A 90 1.22 -5.82 2.15
CA MET A 90 1.59 -6.34 3.47
C MET A 90 0.43 -6.22 4.46
N ALA A 91 -0.26 -5.07 4.49
CA ALA A 91 -1.46 -4.89 5.31
C ALA A 91 -2.52 -5.96 4.98
N ARG A 92 -2.77 -6.21 3.69
CA ARG A 92 -3.69 -7.27 3.25
C ARG A 92 -3.27 -8.65 3.74
N VAL A 93 -2.01 -9.02 3.60
CA VAL A 93 -1.48 -10.33 4.04
C VAL A 93 -1.65 -10.49 5.56
N LEU A 94 -1.41 -9.44 6.33
CA LEU A 94 -1.59 -9.47 7.78
C LEU A 94 -3.07 -9.66 8.16
N VAL A 95 -4.00 -8.95 7.50
CA VAL A 95 -5.44 -9.13 7.70
C VAL A 95 -5.87 -10.55 7.32
N MET A 96 -5.42 -11.07 6.17
CA MET A 96 -5.65 -12.47 5.77
C MET A 96 -5.19 -13.46 6.82
N GLY A 97 -4.08 -13.16 7.49
CA GLY A 97 -3.54 -14.03 8.53
C GLY A 97 -4.40 -14.12 9.77
N VAL A 98 -4.99 -12.99 10.17
CA VAL A 98 -5.97 -12.97 11.26
C VAL A 98 -7.20 -13.76 10.85
N ASP A 99 -7.74 -13.51 9.65
CA ASP A 99 -8.95 -14.18 9.15
C ASP A 99 -8.79 -15.70 9.02
N GLN A 100 -7.60 -16.16 8.64
CA GLN A 100 -7.28 -17.59 8.49
C GLN A 100 -6.76 -18.24 9.77
N GLY A 101 -6.60 -17.47 10.85
CA GLY A 101 -6.16 -17.96 12.16
C GLY A 101 -4.68 -18.37 12.24
N TRP A 102 -3.85 -18.02 11.27
CA TRP A 102 -2.39 -18.24 11.35
C TRP A 102 -1.64 -17.05 11.97
N LEU A 103 -2.28 -15.88 12.04
CA LEU A 103 -1.79 -14.71 12.77
C LEU A 103 -2.73 -14.40 13.94
N GLU A 104 -2.17 -14.29 15.14
CA GLU A 104 -2.94 -13.87 16.31
C GLU A 104 -3.36 -12.39 16.17
N ALA A 105 -4.63 -12.08 16.45
CA ALA A 105 -5.14 -10.70 16.42
C ALA A 105 -4.31 -9.76 17.32
N ALA A 106 -3.91 -10.23 18.51
CA ALA A 106 -3.07 -9.44 19.42
C ALA A 106 -1.64 -9.20 18.88
N LEU A 107 -1.14 -10.01 17.95
CA LEU A 107 0.12 -9.75 17.26
C LEU A 107 -0.10 -8.76 16.09
N TYR A 108 -1.21 -8.88 15.37
CA TYR A 108 -1.62 -7.91 14.36
C TYR A 108 -1.73 -6.49 14.94
N ASP A 109 -2.45 -6.32 16.06
CA ASP A 109 -2.64 -5.01 16.71
C ASP A 109 -1.30 -4.37 17.11
N ARG A 110 -0.32 -5.18 17.56
CA ARG A 110 1.03 -4.72 17.89
C ARG A 110 1.82 -4.28 16.65
N LEU A 111 1.68 -5.01 15.54
CA LEU A 111 2.31 -4.65 14.27
C LEU A 111 1.70 -3.38 13.68
N GLU A 112 0.38 -3.23 13.77
CA GLU A 112 -0.33 -2.01 13.35
C GLU A 112 0.09 -0.81 14.20
N ALA A 113 0.14 -0.96 15.53
CA ALA A 113 0.62 0.09 16.44
C ALA A 113 2.08 0.49 16.18
N ALA A 114 2.95 -0.48 15.84
CA ALA A 114 4.34 -0.20 15.51
C ALA A 114 4.52 0.47 14.13
N GLY A 115 3.64 0.17 13.17
CA GLY A 115 3.65 0.76 11.84
C GLY A 115 2.98 2.14 11.76
N GLY A 116 1.99 2.39 12.63
CA GLY A 116 1.27 3.65 12.72
C GLY A 116 2.00 4.68 13.58
N ASN A 117 3.15 5.20 13.12
CA ASN A 117 3.84 6.39 13.65
C ASN A 117 3.53 6.72 15.13
N ASP A 118 3.87 5.80 16.04
CA ASP A 118 3.82 6.12 17.46
C ASP A 118 5.08 6.97 17.79
N PRO A 119 4.95 8.28 18.10
CA PRO A 119 6.08 9.10 18.51
C PRO A 119 6.74 8.60 19.81
N SER A 120 6.12 7.62 20.49
CA SER A 120 6.59 6.99 21.72
C SER A 120 7.59 5.84 21.50
N VAL A 121 7.85 5.41 20.25
CA VAL A 121 8.83 4.34 19.97
C VAL A 121 10.18 4.97 19.59
N PRO A 122 11.16 5.04 20.50
CA PRO A 122 12.51 5.48 20.15
C PRO A 122 13.19 4.30 19.46
N GLY A 123 13.10 4.25 18.13
CA GLY A 123 13.59 3.09 17.39
C GLY A 123 13.93 3.34 15.93
N ALA A 124 13.98 4.60 15.47
CA ALA A 124 14.71 4.90 14.24
C ALA A 124 16.20 4.70 14.55
N VAL A 125 16.73 3.53 14.18
CA VAL A 125 18.17 3.29 14.10
C VAL A 125 18.76 4.42 13.26
N ARG A 126 19.36 5.40 13.94
CA ARG A 126 20.35 6.29 13.35
C ARG A 126 21.49 5.40 12.87
N THR A 127 21.46 4.96 11.62
CA THR A 127 22.68 4.59 10.92
C THR A 127 23.45 5.90 10.70
N ASN A 128 24.17 6.29 11.75
CA ASN A 128 25.08 7.40 11.69
C ASN A 128 26.18 7.03 10.69
N ARG A 129 26.26 7.79 9.60
CA ARG A 129 27.30 7.71 8.58
C ARG A 129 28.68 7.64 9.24
N THR A 130 29.46 6.62 8.95
CA THR A 130 30.92 6.75 8.93
C THR A 130 31.30 7.35 7.57
N PRO A 131 32.00 8.50 7.53
CA PRO A 131 32.50 9.06 6.28
C PRO A 131 33.66 8.23 5.73
N VAL A 132 33.73 8.21 4.41
CA VAL A 132 34.77 7.61 3.58
C VAL A 132 36.05 8.47 3.65
N ASN A 133 37.22 7.81 3.65
CA ASN A 133 38.60 8.28 3.43
C ASN A 133 39.38 8.98 4.55
N ALA A 134 40.52 8.38 4.94
CA ALA A 134 41.86 8.88 4.57
C ALA A 134 42.95 7.88 5.01
N GLU A 135 43.85 7.54 4.08
CA GLU A 135 45.07 6.76 4.27
C GLU A 135 46.02 7.36 5.32
N PRO A 136 46.84 6.55 6.02
CA PRO A 136 48.06 7.04 6.63
C PRO A 136 49.26 6.79 5.69
N SER A 137 49.66 7.82 4.95
CA SER A 137 51.04 7.99 4.49
C SER A 137 51.83 8.75 5.57
N VAL A 138 52.79 8.11 6.23
CA VAL A 138 53.99 8.80 6.77
C VAL A 138 55.18 7.84 6.72
N LEU A 139 56.12 8.14 5.83
CA LEU A 139 57.54 7.85 5.98
C LEU A 139 58.12 8.70 7.11
N ALA A 140 58.85 8.09 8.05
CA ALA A 140 60.05 8.61 8.70
C ALA A 140 60.76 7.47 9.44
#